data_AF-A0A0M0T4E3-F1
#
_entry.id   AF-A0A0M0T4E3-F1
#
_cell.length_a   1.000
_cell.length_b   1.000
_cell.length_c   1.000
_cell.angle_alpha   90.00
_cell.angle_beta   90.00
_cell.angle_gamma   90.00
#
_symmetry.space_group_name_H-M   'P 1'
#
loop_
_entity.id
_entity.type
_entity.pdbx_description
1 polymer ?
#
loop_
_entity_poly.entity_id
_entity_poly.type
_entity_poly.pdbx_seq_one_letter_code
_entity_poly.pdbx_strand_id
1 'polypeptide(L)'
;MLHFFLNLSTCILSGYIFFISLRAYRSAPPLEEKPLKVILYSIAIVLSGFLAFTTFKWLVFGNNYVSETKSYLEDELTGHDDNPIFLSAMRAARKATGFELTDIDVDHVWGGKYYFHDRKLPFNIYEVNVKWKNRAEDVVERECFMFSYANDDENGYLRKMRFLDGCSKEEKNKWVSKVKDSLEE
;
A
#
# COMPACT_ATOMS: atom_id res chain seq x y z
N MET A 1 -15.81 4.09 -10.89
CA MET A 1 -16.84 3.03 -11.06
C MET A 1 -16.42 1.88 -12.00
N LEU A 2 -15.89 2.14 -13.20
CA LEU A 2 -15.49 1.10 -14.18
C LEU A 2 -14.45 0.09 -13.65
N HIS A 3 -13.40 0.57 -12.97
CA HIS A 3 -12.34 -0.28 -12.39
C HIS A 3 -12.87 -1.26 -11.32
N PHE A 4 -13.88 -0.84 -10.54
CA PHE A 4 -14.50 -1.70 -9.54
C PHE A 4 -15.21 -2.89 -10.20
N PHE A 5 -16.01 -2.65 -11.24
CA PHE A 5 -16.70 -3.72 -11.96
C PHE A 5 -15.72 -4.65 -12.68
N LEU A 6 -14.65 -4.11 -13.25
CA LEU A 6 -13.61 -4.91 -13.90
C LEU A 6 -12.95 -5.86 -12.90
N ASN A 7 -12.53 -5.36 -11.74
CA ASN A 7 -11.87 -6.17 -10.73
C ASN A 7 -12.82 -7.15 -10.03
N LEU A 8 -14.09 -6.77 -9.84
CA LEU A 8 -15.13 -7.69 -9.36
C LEU A 8 -15.35 -8.86 -10.33
N SER A 9 -15.53 -8.56 -11.62
CA SER A 9 -15.73 -9.60 -12.64
C SER A 9 -14.51 -10.52 -12.78
N THR A 10 -13.31 -9.96 -12.70
CA THR A 10 -12.06 -10.73 -12.72
C THR A 10 -11.95 -11.65 -11.51
N CYS A 11 -12.28 -11.14 -10.31
CA CYS A 11 -12.27 -11.93 -9.07
C CYS A 11 -13.25 -13.11 -9.11
N ILE A 12 -14.46 -12.90 -9.64
CA ILE A 12 -15.48 -13.94 -9.79
C ILE A 12 -15.00 -14.99 -10.80
N LEU A 13 -14.48 -14.55 -11.95
CA LEU A 13 -14.01 -15.45 -13.01
C LEU A 13 -12.82 -16.30 -12.56
N SER A 14 -11.82 -15.69 -11.90
CA SER A 14 -10.66 -16.43 -11.38
C SER A 14 -11.05 -17.41 -10.28
N GLY A 15 -11.97 -17.02 -9.38
CA GLY A 15 -12.52 -17.91 -8.38
C GLY A 15 -13.25 -19.11 -9.01
N TYR A 16 -14.04 -18.87 -10.06
CA TYR A 16 -14.73 -19.93 -10.79
C TYR A 16 -13.74 -20.92 -11.47
N ILE A 17 -12.71 -20.41 -12.14
CA ILE A 17 -11.65 -21.22 -12.75
C ILE A 17 -10.90 -22.04 -11.69
N PHE A 18 -10.64 -21.47 -10.51
CA PHE A 18 -10.04 -22.18 -9.39
C PHE A 18 -10.88 -23.39 -8.96
N PHE A 19 -12.18 -23.22 -8.76
CA PHE A 19 -13.07 -24.31 -8.35
C PHE A 19 -13.19 -25.40 -9.43
N ILE A 20 -13.25 -25.03 -10.72
CA ILE A 20 -13.23 -25.99 -11.82
C ILE A 20 -11.92 -26.77 -11.84
N SER A 21 -10.79 -26.08 -11.75
CA SER A 21 -9.46 -26.69 -11.79
C SER A 21 -9.24 -27.62 -10.61
N LEU A 22 -9.72 -27.24 -9.42
CA LEU A 22 -9.69 -28.07 -8.21
C LEU A 22 -10.54 -29.33 -8.37
N ARG A 23 -11.74 -29.20 -8.96
CA ARG A 23 -12.61 -30.34 -9.24
C ARG A 23 -11.99 -31.28 -10.29
N ALA A 24 -11.41 -30.73 -11.34
CA ALA A 24 -10.72 -31.50 -12.39
C ALA A 24 -9.48 -32.24 -11.85
N TYR A 25 -8.72 -31.60 -10.94
CA TYR A 25 -7.58 -32.22 -10.26
C TYR A 25 -8.01 -33.37 -9.36
N ARG A 26 -9.11 -33.24 -8.61
CA ARG A 26 -9.65 -34.33 -7.77
C ARG A 26 -10.11 -35.54 -8.57
N SER A 27 -10.51 -35.34 -9.82
CA SER A 27 -10.89 -36.40 -10.76
C SER A 27 -9.75 -36.83 -11.68
N ALA A 28 -8.53 -36.31 -11.47
CA ALA A 28 -7.39 -36.65 -12.31
C ALA A 28 -6.85 -38.06 -11.97
N PRO A 29 -6.38 -38.80 -12.97
CA PRO A 29 -5.68 -40.06 -12.75
C PRO A 29 -4.34 -39.81 -12.00
N PRO A 30 -3.73 -40.87 -11.45
CA PRO A 30 -2.46 -40.77 -10.72
C PRO A 30 -1.38 -40.07 -11.56
N LEU A 31 -0.48 -39.35 -10.86
CA LEU A 31 0.62 -38.61 -11.48
C LEU A 31 1.49 -39.49 -12.39
N GLU A 32 1.66 -40.76 -12.02
CA GLU A 32 2.44 -41.75 -12.75
C GLU A 32 1.86 -42.09 -14.13
N GLU A 33 0.53 -42.02 -14.30
CA GLU A 33 -0.13 -42.38 -15.56
C GLU A 33 -0.22 -41.21 -16.54
N LYS A 34 -0.51 -39.99 -16.04
CA LYS A 34 -0.69 -38.79 -16.88
C LYS A 34 -0.08 -37.54 -16.24
N PRO A 35 1.26 -37.48 -16.13
CA PRO A 35 1.95 -36.41 -15.40
C PRO A 35 1.65 -35.02 -15.96
N LEU A 36 1.59 -34.87 -17.29
CA LEU A 36 1.32 -33.59 -17.94
C LEU A 36 -0.05 -33.01 -17.56
N LYS A 37 -1.09 -33.83 -17.45
CA LYS A 37 -2.45 -33.36 -17.09
C LYS A 37 -2.49 -32.89 -15.64
N VAL A 38 -1.87 -33.64 -14.74
CA VAL A 38 -1.82 -33.28 -13.31
C VAL A 38 -1.03 -31.98 -13.11
N ILE A 39 0.10 -31.81 -13.80
CA ILE A 39 0.89 -30.56 -13.77
C ILE A 39 0.06 -29.37 -14.27
N LEU A 40 -0.64 -29.50 -15.41
CA LEU A 40 -1.47 -28.43 -15.95
C LEU A 40 -2.58 -28.02 -14.99
N TYR A 41 -3.24 -28.97 -14.33
CA TYR A 41 -4.26 -28.68 -13.32
C TYR A 41 -3.66 -28.00 -12.08
N SER A 42 -2.48 -28.44 -11.61
CA SER A 42 -1.77 -27.77 -10.51
C SER A 42 -1.43 -26.31 -10.84
N ILE A 43 -0.91 -26.04 -12.04
CA ILE A 43 -0.62 -24.68 -12.50
C ILE A 43 -1.91 -23.85 -12.56
N ALA A 44 -2.99 -24.41 -13.12
CA ALA A 44 -4.27 -23.73 -13.22
C ALA A 44 -4.84 -23.37 -11.83
N ILE A 45 -4.74 -24.27 -10.85
CA ILE A 45 -5.15 -24.03 -9.45
C ILE A 45 -4.33 -22.90 -8.84
N VAL A 46 -3.00 -22.96 -8.93
CA VAL A 46 -2.12 -21.96 -8.31
C VAL A 46 -2.34 -20.58 -8.94
N LEU A 47 -2.37 -20.51 -10.26
CA LEU A 47 -2.51 -19.24 -10.99
C LEU A 47 -3.88 -18.59 -10.73
N SER A 48 -4.96 -19.36 -10.84
CA SER A 48 -6.31 -18.84 -10.62
C SER A 48 -6.57 -18.47 -9.17
N GLY A 49 -6.03 -19.24 -8.21
CA GLY A 49 -6.07 -18.91 -6.79
C GLY A 49 -5.31 -17.63 -6.46
N PHE A 50 -4.11 -17.45 -7.00
CA PHE A 50 -3.32 -16.22 -6.85
C PHE A 50 -4.05 -15.00 -7.44
N LEU A 51 -4.59 -15.12 -8.65
CA LEU A 51 -5.38 -14.07 -9.29
C LEU A 51 -6.62 -13.70 -8.44
N ALA A 52 -7.39 -14.69 -7.99
CA ALA A 52 -8.56 -14.45 -7.15
C ALA A 52 -8.21 -13.74 -5.84
N PHE A 53 -7.12 -14.17 -5.18
CA PHE A 53 -6.65 -13.56 -3.95
C PHE A 53 -6.22 -12.11 -4.15
N THR A 54 -5.43 -11.83 -5.18
CA THR A 54 -4.94 -10.47 -5.48
C THR A 54 -6.09 -9.52 -5.84
N THR A 55 -7.03 -9.94 -6.68
CA THR A 55 -8.22 -9.13 -7.02
C THR A 55 -9.15 -8.94 -5.83
N PHE A 56 -9.32 -9.96 -4.98
CA PHE A 56 -10.10 -9.84 -3.75
C PHE A 56 -9.46 -8.86 -2.78
N LYS A 57 -8.15 -8.97 -2.57
CA LYS A 57 -7.39 -8.04 -1.74
C LYS A 57 -7.55 -6.60 -2.23
N TRP A 58 -7.45 -6.38 -3.55
CA TRP A 58 -7.69 -5.09 -4.18
C TRP A 58 -9.09 -4.56 -3.92
N LEU A 59 -10.11 -5.42 -4.02
CA LEU A 59 -11.51 -5.04 -3.85
C LEU A 59 -11.87 -4.69 -2.39
N VAL A 60 -11.25 -5.39 -1.44
CA VAL A 60 -11.51 -5.23 0.00
C VAL A 60 -10.69 -4.07 0.59
N PHE A 61 -9.39 -4.02 0.29
CA PHE A 61 -8.44 -3.11 0.93
C PHE A 61 -8.07 -1.91 0.05
N GLY A 62 -8.50 -1.86 -1.21
CA GLY A 62 -8.01 -0.89 -2.19
C GLY A 62 -6.62 -1.25 -2.70
N ASN A 63 -6.04 -0.39 -3.54
CA ASN A 63 -4.61 -0.46 -3.83
C ASN A 63 -3.83 -0.12 -2.55
N ASN A 64 -2.84 -0.95 -2.22
CA ASN A 64 -1.78 -0.53 -1.31
C ASN A 64 -0.94 0.47 -2.08
N TYR A 65 -1.20 1.76 -1.93
CA TYR A 65 -0.53 2.83 -2.68
C TYR A 65 0.93 3.04 -2.25
N VAL A 66 1.68 1.98 -1.89
CA VAL A 66 3.04 2.09 -1.36
C VAL A 66 3.96 2.78 -2.37
N SER A 67 3.89 2.38 -3.64
CA SER A 67 4.73 2.97 -4.69
C SER A 67 4.36 4.44 -4.94
N GLU A 68 3.07 4.74 -5.01
CA GLU A 68 2.57 6.10 -5.21
C GLU A 68 2.86 6.99 -4.01
N THR A 69 2.75 6.44 -2.79
CA THR A 69 3.12 7.11 -1.54
C THR A 69 4.61 7.39 -1.51
N LYS A 70 5.44 6.43 -1.93
CA LYS A 70 6.88 6.62 -2.05
C LYS A 70 7.19 7.76 -3.02
N SER A 71 6.63 7.73 -4.23
CA SER A 71 6.84 8.79 -5.21
C SER A 71 6.32 10.16 -4.73
N TYR A 72 5.16 10.19 -4.08
CA TYR A 72 4.60 11.39 -3.48
C TYR A 72 5.55 11.96 -2.41
N LEU A 73 5.96 11.14 -1.43
CA LEU A 73 6.85 11.59 -0.36
C LEU A 73 8.25 11.98 -0.87
N GLU A 74 8.76 11.29 -1.89
CA GLU A 74 10.02 11.64 -2.53
C GLU A 74 9.93 13.00 -3.22
N ASP A 75 8.88 13.25 -3.99
CA ASP A 75 8.62 14.56 -4.60
C ASP A 75 8.40 15.64 -3.54
N GLU A 76 7.70 15.34 -2.45
CA GLU A 76 7.45 16.30 -1.36
C GLU A 76 8.71 16.68 -0.59
N LEU A 77 9.61 15.70 -0.36
CA LEU A 77 10.87 15.88 0.34
C LEU A 77 11.98 16.43 -0.59
N THR A 78 11.77 16.47 -1.91
CA THR A 78 12.75 16.99 -2.88
C THR A 78 12.27 18.20 -3.72
N GLY A 79 10.95 18.43 -3.84
CA GLY A 79 10.22 19.21 -4.87
C GLY A 79 9.86 20.68 -4.53
N HIS A 80 8.68 21.21 -4.85
CA HIS A 80 8.34 22.66 -4.75
C HIS A 80 7.35 23.01 -3.61
N ASP A 81 7.30 24.30 -3.24
CA ASP A 81 6.90 24.86 -1.92
C ASP A 81 5.43 24.73 -1.46
N ASP A 82 4.55 24.00 -2.16
CA ASP A 82 3.11 23.94 -1.85
C ASP A 82 2.68 22.73 -0.98
N ASN A 83 3.64 22.21 -0.22
CA ASN A 83 3.60 20.91 0.43
C ASN A 83 2.92 20.94 1.83
N PRO A 84 2.44 19.81 2.38
CA PRO A 84 1.93 19.74 3.74
C PRO A 84 2.98 20.28 4.73
N ILE A 85 2.55 21.16 5.63
CA ILE A 85 3.41 21.96 6.53
C ILE A 85 4.52 21.13 7.21
N PHE A 86 4.25 19.86 7.53
CA PHE A 86 5.22 18.98 8.17
C PHE A 86 6.36 18.52 7.25
N LEU A 87 6.06 18.02 6.04
CA LEU A 87 7.07 17.51 5.11
C LEU A 87 7.95 18.63 4.56
N SER A 88 7.34 19.79 4.30
CA SER A 88 8.07 21.00 3.91
C SER A 88 9.01 21.49 5.01
N ALA A 89 8.56 21.47 6.28
CA ALA A 89 9.41 21.83 7.42
C ALA A 89 10.59 20.86 7.60
N MET A 90 10.36 19.54 7.52
CA MET A 90 11.41 18.53 7.60
C MET A 90 12.47 18.74 6.51
N ARG A 91 12.02 18.92 5.26
CA ARG A 91 12.90 19.21 4.13
C ARG A 91 13.68 20.50 4.33
N ALA A 92 13.02 21.59 4.74
CA ALA A 92 13.67 22.88 4.94
C ALA A 92 14.77 22.79 6.01
N ALA A 93 14.48 22.12 7.13
CA ALA A 93 15.46 21.88 8.19
C ALA A 93 16.67 21.07 7.69
N ARG A 94 16.42 19.96 6.98
CA ARG A 94 17.47 19.09 6.44
C ARG A 94 18.34 19.78 5.39
N LYS A 95 17.71 20.55 4.49
CA LYS A 95 18.41 21.36 3.49
C LYS A 95 19.28 22.44 4.15
N ALA A 96 18.78 23.10 5.20
CA ALA A 96 19.52 24.12 5.94
C ALA A 96 20.75 23.55 6.65
N THR A 97 20.70 22.28 7.09
CA THR A 97 21.84 21.58 7.71
C THR A 97 22.74 20.85 6.70
N GLY A 98 22.52 21.03 5.40
CA GLY A 98 23.38 20.47 4.34
C GLY A 98 23.14 18.99 4.04
N PHE A 99 22.02 18.43 4.48
CA PHE A 99 21.61 17.06 4.19
C PHE A 99 20.79 16.98 2.89
N GLU A 100 20.92 15.86 2.20
CA GLU A 100 20.12 15.51 1.03
C GLU A 100 19.48 14.12 1.20
N LEU A 101 18.28 13.98 0.67
CA LEU A 101 17.57 12.71 0.68
C LEU A 101 18.29 11.75 -0.29
N THR A 102 18.61 10.55 0.20
CA THR A 102 19.29 9.52 -0.60
C THR A 102 18.41 8.31 -0.85
N ASP A 103 17.51 8.01 0.09
CA ASP A 103 16.65 6.85 0.03
C ASP A 103 15.39 7.09 0.88
N ILE A 104 14.31 6.49 0.43
CA ILE A 104 13.02 6.47 1.12
C ILE A 104 12.41 5.08 0.96
N ASP A 105 12.02 4.51 2.08
CA ASP A 105 11.36 3.22 2.17
C ASP A 105 9.99 3.41 2.84
N VAL A 106 8.98 2.73 2.29
CA VAL A 106 7.58 2.92 2.69
C VAL A 106 6.95 1.55 2.90
N ASP A 107 6.54 1.30 4.13
CA ASP A 107 5.90 0.05 4.53
C ASP A 107 4.43 0.29 4.86
N HIS A 108 3.56 -0.50 4.25
CA HIS A 108 2.13 -0.45 4.57
C HIS A 108 1.87 -1.10 5.95
N VAL A 109 1.28 -0.33 6.87
CA VAL A 109 0.96 -0.78 8.23
C VAL A 109 -0.51 -1.18 8.35
N TRP A 110 -1.42 -0.37 7.81
CA TRP A 110 -2.85 -0.64 7.91
C TRP A 110 -3.64 0.10 6.82
N GLY A 111 -4.72 -0.52 6.36
CA GLY A 111 -5.64 0.06 5.38
C GLY A 111 -7.09 -0.05 5.85
N GLY A 112 -7.89 0.96 5.53
CA GLY A 112 -9.31 1.06 5.86
C GLY A 112 -10.03 2.06 4.97
N LYS A 113 -11.16 2.59 5.47
CA LYS A 113 -12.00 3.54 4.72
C LYS A 113 -12.30 4.77 5.56
N TYR A 114 -12.22 5.93 4.94
CA TYR A 114 -12.59 7.23 5.51
C TYR A 114 -13.87 7.72 4.84
N TYR A 115 -14.87 8.10 5.63
CA TYR A 115 -16.11 8.66 5.11
C TYR A 115 -15.99 10.17 4.94
N PHE A 116 -16.30 10.66 3.74
CA PHE A 116 -16.28 12.07 3.39
C PHE A 116 -17.41 12.37 2.38
N HIS A 117 -18.34 13.24 2.75
CA HIS A 117 -19.52 13.61 1.93
C HIS A 117 -20.20 12.40 1.25
N ASP A 118 -20.64 11.44 2.06
CA ASP A 118 -21.33 10.21 1.62
C ASP A 118 -20.51 9.27 0.72
N ARG A 119 -19.21 9.54 0.56
CA ARG A 119 -18.26 8.67 -0.15
C ARG A 119 -17.34 7.98 0.85
N LYS A 120 -17.01 6.71 0.56
CA LYS A 120 -15.97 5.96 1.27
C LYS A 120 -14.68 6.04 0.47
N LEU A 121 -13.71 6.80 0.97
CA LEU A 121 -12.38 6.93 0.39
C LEU A 121 -11.43 5.89 1.00
N PRO A 122 -10.53 5.29 0.22
CA PRO A 122 -9.44 4.48 0.77
C PRO A 122 -8.59 5.33 1.74
N PHE A 123 -8.29 4.77 2.91
CA PHE A 123 -7.42 5.39 3.91
C PHE A 123 -6.31 4.42 4.28
N ASN A 124 -5.06 4.85 4.17
CA ASN A 124 -3.92 4.00 4.45
C ASN A 124 -2.98 4.64 5.48
N ILE A 125 -2.33 3.79 6.27
CA ILE A 125 -1.29 4.12 7.22
C ILE A 125 -0.01 3.42 6.78
N TYR A 126 1.06 4.19 6.72
CA TYR A 126 2.40 3.78 6.32
C TYR A 126 3.41 4.11 7.40
N GLU A 127 4.43 3.27 7.50
CA GLU A 127 5.69 3.57 8.17
C GLU A 127 6.67 4.00 7.09
N VAL A 128 7.33 5.14 7.29
CA VAL A 128 8.23 5.74 6.32
C VAL A 128 9.60 5.86 6.95
N ASN A 129 10.60 5.25 6.32
CA ASN A 129 12.00 5.33 6.71
C ASN A 129 12.76 6.14 5.66
N VAL A 130 13.37 7.25 6.06
CA VAL A 130 14.16 8.12 5.17
C VAL A 130 15.63 8.08 5.55
N LYS A 131 16.51 8.16 4.55
CA LYS A 131 17.95 8.30 4.74
C LYS A 131 18.44 9.62 4.17
N TRP A 132 19.09 10.39 5.03
CA TRP A 132 19.68 11.66 4.70
C TRP A 132 21.20 11.55 4.72
N LYS A 133 21.87 12.05 3.68
CA LYS A 133 23.34 12.13 3.64
C LYS A 133 23.78 13.59 3.69
N ASN A 134 24.73 13.91 4.56
CA ASN A 134 25.34 15.24 4.54
C ASN A 134 26.22 15.39 3.30
N ARG A 135 26.18 16.55 2.64
CA ARG A 135 26.97 16.80 1.43
C ARG A 135 28.44 17.08 1.70
N ALA A 136 28.74 17.69 2.85
CA ALA A 136 30.08 18.11 3.22
C ALA A 136 30.78 17.09 4.13
N GLU A 137 30.00 16.33 4.90
CA GLU A 137 30.49 15.33 5.84
C GLU A 137 30.02 13.94 5.41
N ASP A 138 30.80 12.89 5.67
CA ASP A 138 30.37 11.49 5.39
C ASP A 138 29.42 10.96 6.48
N VAL A 139 28.44 11.79 6.86
CA VAL A 139 27.45 11.50 7.90
C VAL A 139 26.14 11.12 7.23
N VAL A 140 25.59 9.97 7.66
CA VAL A 140 24.28 9.48 7.21
C VAL A 140 23.35 9.40 8.41
N GLU A 141 22.21 10.07 8.31
CA GLU A 141 21.16 10.05 9.31
C GLU A 141 19.92 9.30 8.79
N ARG A 142 19.22 8.66 9.71
CA ARG A 142 17.98 7.91 9.42
C ARG A 142 16.87 8.46 10.28
N GLU A 143 15.74 8.76 9.68
CA GLU A 143 14.53 9.15 10.39
C GLU A 143 13.42 8.18 10.01
N CYS A 144 12.53 7.92 10.97
CA CYS A 144 11.34 7.15 10.73
C CYS A 144 10.13 7.93 11.24
N PHE A 145 9.07 7.99 10.44
CA PHE A 145 7.81 8.60 10.82
C PHE A 145 6.63 7.80 10.29
N MET A 146 5.47 7.91 10.93
CA MET A 146 4.22 7.37 10.43
C MET A 146 3.53 8.40 9.55
N PHE A 147 3.03 7.95 8.40
CA PHE A 147 2.26 8.77 7.48
C PHE A 147 0.93 8.11 7.19
N SER A 148 -0.15 8.89 7.17
CA SER A 148 -1.45 8.35 6.77
C SER A 148 -2.20 9.35 5.94
N TYR A 149 -2.94 8.85 4.96
CA TYR A 149 -3.78 9.70 4.13
C TYR A 149 -5.02 9.01 3.56
N ALA A 150 -6.02 9.85 3.24
CA ALA A 150 -7.17 9.50 2.41
C ALA A 150 -6.96 10.07 1.00
N ASN A 151 -7.08 9.22 -0.02
CA ASN A 151 -7.02 9.66 -1.42
C ASN A 151 -8.41 9.66 -2.06
N ASP A 152 -8.71 10.69 -2.83
CA ASP A 152 -9.81 10.65 -3.78
C ASP A 152 -9.28 10.29 -5.16
N ASP A 153 -9.34 9.00 -5.47
CA ASP A 153 -8.85 8.46 -6.74
C ASP A 153 -9.60 9.03 -7.97
N GLU A 154 -10.83 9.55 -7.80
CA GLU A 154 -11.59 10.13 -8.93
C GLU A 154 -11.07 11.52 -9.32
N ASN A 155 -10.58 12.27 -8.34
CA ASN A 155 -10.16 13.65 -8.52
C ASN A 155 -8.65 13.85 -8.34
N GLY A 156 -7.92 12.80 -7.96
CA GLY A 156 -6.48 12.80 -7.79
C GLY A 156 -5.97 13.71 -6.67
N TYR A 157 -6.77 13.99 -5.64
CA TYR A 157 -6.35 14.83 -4.51
C TYR A 157 -6.39 14.09 -3.17
N LEU A 158 -5.54 14.53 -2.23
CA LEU A 158 -5.50 14.07 -0.85
C LEU A 158 -6.54 14.83 0.00
N ARG A 159 -7.35 14.11 0.78
CA ARG A 159 -8.44 14.70 1.60
C ARG A 159 -8.13 14.83 3.08
N LYS A 160 -7.35 13.90 3.63
CA LYS A 160 -7.05 13.85 5.06
C LYS A 160 -5.65 13.30 5.20
N MET A 161 -4.78 14.00 5.91
CA MET A 161 -3.41 13.56 6.17
C MET A 161 -3.12 13.63 7.66
N ARG A 162 -2.38 12.66 8.19
CA ARG A 162 -1.88 12.68 9.57
C ARG A 162 -0.49 12.08 9.67
N PHE A 163 0.23 12.53 10.68
CA PHE A 163 1.64 12.23 10.88
C PHE A 163 1.90 11.84 12.34
N LEU A 164 2.92 11.02 12.56
CA LEU A 164 3.57 10.81 13.85
C LEU A 164 5.06 10.82 13.61
N ASP A 165 5.78 11.70 14.31
CA ASP A 165 7.25 11.65 14.32
C ASP A 165 7.71 10.45 15.16
N GLY A 166 8.69 9.70 14.65
CA GLY A 166 9.16 8.47 15.25
C GLY A 166 8.31 7.24 14.92
N CYS A 167 8.95 6.08 15.05
CA CYS A 167 8.36 4.76 14.82
C CYS A 167 8.57 3.81 16.00
N SER A 168 8.65 4.35 17.23
CA SER A 168 8.74 3.49 18.40
C SER A 168 7.52 2.58 18.46
N LYS A 169 7.72 1.30 18.79
CA LYS A 169 6.66 0.28 18.68
C LYS A 169 5.42 0.64 19.51
N GLU A 170 5.63 1.20 20.69
CA GLU A 170 4.55 1.59 21.60
C GLU A 170 3.77 2.80 21.06
N GLU A 171 4.46 3.86 20.64
CA GLU A 171 3.83 5.07 20.10
C GLU A 171 3.11 4.78 18.78
N LYS A 172 3.73 3.99 17.90
CA LYS A 172 3.14 3.51 16.66
C LYS A 172 1.80 2.81 16.92
N ASN A 173 1.77 1.83 17.82
CA ASN A 173 0.54 1.08 18.09
C ASN A 173 -0.57 1.98 18.67
N LYS A 174 -0.20 2.87 19.59
CA LYS A 174 -1.13 3.83 20.20
C LYS A 174 -1.69 4.80 19.17
N TRP A 175 -0.85 5.33 18.29
CA TRP A 175 -1.25 6.25 17.23
C TRP A 175 -2.11 5.56 16.17
N VAL A 176 -1.75 4.34 15.75
CA VAL A 176 -2.55 3.52 14.82
C VAL A 176 -3.95 3.28 15.40
N SER A 177 -4.07 2.93 16.69
CA SER A 177 -5.37 2.78 17.35
C SER A 177 -6.17 4.07 17.30
N LYS A 178 -5.57 5.19 17.71
CA LYS A 178 -6.23 6.50 17.72
C LYS A 178 -6.69 6.94 16.32
N VAL A 179 -5.91 6.65 15.29
CA VAL A 179 -6.29 6.95 13.91
C VAL A 179 -7.49 6.11 13.51
N LYS A 180 -7.49 4.81 13.80
CA LYS A 180 -8.64 3.92 13.51
C LYS A 180 -9.92 4.38 14.21
N ASP A 181 -9.85 4.65 15.50
CA ASP A 181 -11.02 5.06 16.29
C ASP A 181 -11.67 6.32 15.69
N SER A 182 -10.85 7.28 15.25
CA SER A 182 -11.34 8.53 14.62
C SER A 182 -11.85 8.40 13.17
N LEU A 183 -11.86 7.18 12.61
CA LEU A 183 -12.48 6.88 11.32
C LEU A 183 -13.87 6.25 11.49
N GLU A 184 -14.20 5.77 12.69
CA GLU A 184 -15.49 5.17 13.03
C GLU A 184 -16.51 6.19 13.56
N GLU A 185 -16.04 7.38 13.92
CA GLU A 185 -16.84 8.58 14.24
C GLU A 185 -17.25 9.38 12.99
#